data_AF-A0A1S2N9H7-F1
#
_entry.id   AF-A0A1S2N9H7-F1
#
_cell.length_a   1.000
_cell.length_b   1.000
_cell.length_c   1.000
_cell.angle_alpha   90.00
_cell.angle_beta   90.00
_cell.angle_gamma   90.00
#
_symmetry.space_group_name_H-M   'P 1'
#
loop_
_entity.id
_entity.type
_entity.pdbx_description
1 polymer ?
#
loop_
_entity_poly.entity_id
_entity_poly.type
_entity_poly.pdbx_seq_one_letter_code
_entity_poly.pdbx_strand_id
1 'polypeptide(L)'
;MTDDVKIPPAPPPPPGLAPSPRSIPAARGGVTVSSLQTQILARTLRAEHANLPPVAFSFRVVFAENGLKDETSFQEVSGIGGEMQVEEVVEGGETRFVHRLPTGVKYKPLVLKRGVAPAKSALATWCRATLEGGLGRQVSTVPLTVYLLDEEGNPLRAWLFADAYPTQWEIGNFDAMNNAVAIETITLSYTYSTRLL
;
A
#
# COMPACT_ATOMS: atom_id res chain seq x y z
N MET A 1 -36.06 -67.09 27.89
CA MET A 1 -36.26 -67.27 26.43
C MET A 1 -37.65 -66.74 26.15
N THR A 2 -37.73 -65.45 25.83
CA THR A 2 -38.98 -64.70 25.70
C THR A 2 -38.78 -63.59 24.66
N ASP A 3 -39.61 -63.69 23.63
CA ASP A 3 -40.26 -62.65 22.83
C ASP A 3 -39.43 -61.75 21.89
N ASP A 4 -39.39 -62.21 20.64
CA ASP A 4 -39.21 -61.45 19.40
C ASP A 4 -40.28 -60.35 19.23
N VAL A 5 -39.84 -59.09 19.17
CA VAL A 5 -40.68 -57.96 18.75
C VAL A 5 -40.69 -57.87 17.22
N LYS A 6 -41.80 -58.28 16.62
CA LYS A 6 -42.07 -58.24 15.18
C LYS A 6 -42.43 -56.81 14.73
N ILE A 7 -41.54 -56.17 13.97
CA ILE A 7 -41.73 -54.86 13.34
C ILE A 7 -42.64 -55.03 12.09
N PRO A 8 -43.67 -54.17 11.89
CA PRO A 8 -44.55 -54.25 10.72
C PRO A 8 -43.88 -53.78 9.41
N PRO A 9 -44.25 -54.34 8.24
CA PRO A 9 -43.60 -54.07 6.96
C PRO A 9 -43.96 -52.68 6.38
N ALA A 10 -42.98 -52.07 5.71
CA ALA A 10 -43.09 -50.77 5.05
C ALA A 10 -44.05 -50.78 3.83
N PRO A 11 -44.73 -49.65 3.53
CA PRO A 11 -45.67 -49.56 2.42
C PRO A 11 -44.97 -49.54 1.04
N PRO A 12 -45.64 -50.06 -0.02
CA PRO A 12 -45.07 -50.16 -1.36
C PRO A 12 -44.95 -48.80 -2.07
N PRO A 13 -43.92 -48.62 -2.92
CA PRO A 13 -43.68 -47.36 -3.64
C PRO A 13 -44.71 -47.11 -4.76
N PRO A 14 -44.98 -45.83 -5.12
CA PRO A 14 -45.97 -45.48 -6.13
C PRO A 14 -45.53 -45.84 -7.56
N PRO A 15 -46.49 -46.15 -8.47
CA PRO A 15 -46.20 -46.59 -9.82
C PRO A 15 -45.83 -45.45 -10.79
N GLY A 16 -44.65 -45.61 -11.40
CA GLY A 16 -44.26 -45.28 -12.80
C GLY A 16 -44.74 -44.00 -13.47
N LEU A 17 -43.87 -43.00 -13.56
CA LEU A 17 -43.89 -41.99 -14.64
C LEU A 17 -43.00 -42.48 -15.80
N ALA A 18 -43.54 -42.49 -17.02
CA ALA A 18 -42.85 -42.91 -18.24
C ALA A 18 -41.62 -42.02 -18.57
N PRO A 19 -40.62 -42.54 -19.30
CA PRO A 19 -39.27 -41.98 -19.32
C PRO A 19 -39.09 -40.76 -20.24
N SER A 20 -38.37 -39.76 -19.75
CA SER A 20 -37.76 -38.68 -20.54
C SER A 20 -36.69 -39.24 -21.50
N PRO A 21 -36.51 -38.67 -22.71
CA PRO A 21 -35.56 -39.18 -23.69
C PRO A 21 -34.12 -39.11 -23.16
N ARG A 22 -33.40 -40.23 -23.30
CA ARG A 22 -32.00 -40.41 -22.96
C ARG A 22 -31.12 -39.36 -23.63
N SER A 23 -30.40 -38.56 -22.84
CA SER A 23 -29.21 -37.86 -23.32
C SER A 23 -28.01 -38.82 -23.29
N ILE A 24 -27.34 -38.89 -24.44
CA ILE A 24 -26.10 -39.65 -24.71
C ILE A 24 -24.96 -39.06 -23.83
N PRO A 25 -24.04 -39.85 -23.26
CA PRO A 25 -22.90 -39.29 -22.56
C PRO A 25 -21.91 -38.70 -23.57
N ALA A 26 -21.87 -37.38 -23.67
CA ALA A 26 -20.82 -36.70 -24.41
C ALA A 26 -19.53 -36.74 -23.58
N ALA A 27 -18.58 -37.53 -24.10
CA ALA A 27 -17.23 -37.66 -23.60
C ALA A 27 -16.50 -36.31 -23.49
N ARG A 28 -15.65 -36.22 -22.47
CA ARG A 28 -14.45 -35.38 -22.38
C ARG A 28 -14.62 -33.91 -22.79
N GLY A 29 -14.77 -33.05 -21.78
CA GLY A 29 -14.48 -31.63 -21.90
C GLY A 29 -13.05 -31.42 -22.38
N GLY A 30 -12.88 -31.27 -23.68
CA GLY A 30 -11.68 -30.75 -24.29
C GLY A 30 -11.51 -29.31 -23.84
N VAL A 31 -10.43 -29.04 -23.12
CA VAL A 31 -9.93 -27.68 -22.98
C VAL A 31 -9.66 -27.19 -24.40
N THR A 32 -10.50 -26.26 -24.88
CA THR A 32 -10.33 -25.72 -26.23
C THR A 32 -8.98 -25.02 -26.29
N VAL A 33 -8.18 -25.38 -27.29
CA VAL A 33 -6.80 -24.89 -27.51
C VAL A 33 -6.74 -23.34 -27.53
N SER A 34 -7.86 -22.70 -27.88
CA SER A 34 -8.08 -21.25 -27.82
C SER A 34 -7.95 -20.65 -26.41
N SER A 35 -8.46 -21.31 -25.36
CA SER A 35 -8.39 -20.78 -23.98
C SER A 35 -6.97 -20.89 -23.41
N LEU A 36 -6.27 -21.98 -23.72
CA LEU A 36 -4.88 -22.18 -23.34
C LEU A 36 -3.94 -21.25 -24.11
N GLN A 37 -4.19 -21.01 -25.39
CA GLN A 37 -3.42 -20.02 -26.17
C GLN A 37 -3.60 -18.60 -25.62
N THR A 38 -4.81 -18.18 -25.25
CA THR A 38 -5.02 -16.87 -24.60
C THR A 38 -4.37 -16.80 -23.22
N GLN A 39 -4.41 -17.87 -22.43
CA GLN A 39 -3.75 -17.92 -21.11
C GLN A 39 -2.22 -17.95 -21.22
N ILE A 40 -1.67 -18.66 -22.21
CA ILE A 40 -0.23 -18.70 -22.49
C ILE A 40 0.20 -17.32 -23.00
N LEU A 41 -0.53 -16.71 -23.93
CA LEU A 41 -0.22 -15.37 -24.42
C LEU A 41 -0.31 -14.31 -23.31
N ALA A 42 -1.30 -14.38 -22.42
CA ALA A 42 -1.42 -13.50 -21.26
C ALA A 42 -0.30 -13.73 -20.22
N ARG A 43 0.16 -14.98 -20.05
CA ARG A 43 1.33 -15.31 -19.21
C ARG A 43 2.63 -14.83 -19.84
N THR A 44 2.76 -14.92 -21.16
CA THR A 44 3.93 -14.45 -21.92
C THR A 44 3.99 -12.91 -21.95
N LEU A 45 2.86 -12.22 -22.10
CA LEU A 45 2.75 -10.75 -21.94
C LEU A 45 3.04 -10.29 -20.50
N ARG A 46 2.58 -11.04 -19.48
CA ARG A 46 2.91 -10.78 -18.07
C ARG A 46 4.40 -10.93 -17.76
N ALA A 47 5.09 -11.85 -18.43
CA ALA A 47 6.53 -12.05 -18.25
C ALA A 47 7.36 -10.91 -18.88
N GLU A 48 6.85 -10.24 -19.91
CA GLU A 48 7.51 -9.08 -20.54
C GLU A 48 7.42 -7.80 -19.68
N HIS A 49 6.34 -7.66 -18.89
CA HIS A 49 6.19 -6.58 -17.89
C HIS A 49 7.13 -6.71 -16.67
N ALA A 50 7.76 -7.86 -16.46
CA ALA A 50 8.63 -8.09 -15.29
C ALA A 50 9.89 -7.20 -15.25
N ASN A 51 10.25 -6.57 -16.37
CA ASN A 51 11.41 -5.68 -16.51
C ASN A 51 11.04 -4.21 -16.79
N LEU A 52 9.75 -3.86 -16.80
CA LEU A 52 9.36 -2.46 -16.95
C LEU A 52 9.49 -1.73 -15.60
N PRO A 53 10.00 -0.49 -15.60
CA PRO A 53 10.03 0.30 -14.38
C PRO A 53 8.59 0.49 -13.87
N PRO A 54 8.33 0.27 -12.56
CA PRO A 54 6.98 0.39 -12.02
C PRO A 54 6.51 1.84 -12.09
N VAL A 55 5.21 2.01 -12.31
CA VAL A 55 4.55 3.32 -12.37
C VAL A 55 4.38 3.93 -10.98
N ALA A 56 4.65 5.23 -10.84
CA ALA A 56 4.65 5.92 -9.55
C ALA A 56 3.28 6.45 -9.09
N PHE A 57 2.20 6.22 -9.85
CA PHE A 57 0.88 6.78 -9.53
C PHE A 57 0.07 5.93 -8.53
N SER A 58 0.42 4.64 -8.37
CA SER A 58 -0.30 3.72 -7.47
C SER A 58 0.53 3.49 -6.22
N PHE A 59 0.13 4.13 -5.11
CA PHE A 59 0.83 4.02 -3.85
C PHE A 59 -0.15 4.10 -2.66
N ARG A 60 0.33 3.69 -1.49
CA ARG A 60 -0.42 3.76 -0.23
C ARG A 60 0.50 4.14 0.90
N VAL A 61 0.03 5.00 1.79
CA VAL A 61 0.75 5.34 3.03
C VAL A 61 0.02 4.68 4.19
N VAL A 62 0.74 4.03 5.09
CA VAL A 62 0.15 3.36 6.25
C VAL A 62 0.91 3.76 7.50
N PHE A 63 0.20 4.31 8.47
CA PHE A 63 0.73 4.62 9.79
C PHE A 63 0.59 3.39 10.70
N ALA A 64 1.57 3.15 11.57
CA ALA A 64 1.54 2.00 12.46
C ALA A 64 0.49 2.11 13.58
N GLU A 65 0.09 3.33 13.94
CA GLU A 65 -0.87 3.61 15.01
C GLU A 65 -2.32 3.33 14.57
N ASN A 66 -3.08 2.62 15.43
CA ASN A 66 -4.40 2.11 15.10
C ASN A 66 -5.40 3.17 14.62
N GLY A 67 -5.37 4.38 15.16
CA GLY A 67 -6.26 5.47 14.73
C GLY A 67 -5.89 6.08 13.37
N LEU A 68 -4.64 5.93 12.94
CA LEU A 68 -4.12 6.49 11.69
C LEU A 68 -4.10 5.48 10.53
N LYS A 69 -4.42 4.21 10.80
CA LYS A 69 -4.41 3.14 9.78
C LYS A 69 -5.43 3.33 8.67
N ASP A 70 -6.50 4.06 8.93
CA ASP A 70 -7.55 4.33 7.93
C ASP A 70 -7.21 5.53 7.03
N GLU A 71 -6.24 6.36 7.44
CA GLU A 71 -5.83 7.59 6.76
C GLU A 71 -4.74 7.28 5.71
N THR A 72 -5.09 6.47 4.71
CA THR A 72 -4.11 5.92 3.74
C THR A 72 -4.07 6.62 2.39
N SER A 73 -5.04 7.50 2.13
CA SER A 73 -5.24 8.15 0.84
C SER A 73 -4.51 9.49 0.77
N PHE A 74 -3.51 9.56 -0.10
CA PHE A 74 -2.72 10.77 -0.37
C PHE A 74 -2.66 11.01 -1.88
N GLN A 75 -2.61 12.28 -2.26
CA GLN A 75 -2.45 12.70 -3.65
C GLN A 75 -0.99 12.66 -4.08
N GLU A 76 -0.07 13.01 -3.18
CA GLU A 76 1.37 13.09 -3.47
C GLU A 76 2.18 12.71 -2.23
N VAL A 77 3.29 12.01 -2.45
CA VAL A 77 4.32 11.74 -1.44
C VAL A 77 5.66 12.13 -2.03
N SER A 78 6.42 12.96 -1.33
CA SER A 78 7.76 13.37 -1.74
C SER A 78 8.71 13.46 -0.54
N GLY A 79 10.01 13.61 -0.81
CA GLY A 79 11.02 13.65 0.26
C GLY A 79 11.51 12.27 0.73
N ILE A 80 11.25 11.21 -0.04
CA ILE A 80 11.80 9.88 0.21
C ILE A 80 13.28 9.88 -0.24
N GLY A 81 14.20 10.01 0.71
CA GLY A 81 15.63 9.90 0.42
C GLY A 81 16.53 10.41 1.54
N GLY A 82 17.73 9.82 1.61
CA GLY A 82 18.83 10.29 2.42
C GLY A 82 19.95 10.84 1.54
N GLU A 83 20.62 11.87 2.02
CA GLU A 83 21.78 12.50 1.38
C GLU A 83 23.00 12.30 2.27
N MET A 84 24.07 11.71 1.72
CA MET A 84 25.34 11.58 2.44
C MET A 84 26.05 12.93 2.45
N GLN A 85 26.29 13.45 3.64
CA GLN A 85 27.16 14.60 3.83
C GLN A 85 28.61 14.18 3.68
N VAL A 86 29.38 15.02 2.99
CA VAL A 86 30.77 14.78 2.65
C VAL A 86 31.60 15.98 3.05
N GLU A 87 32.71 15.73 3.72
CA GLU A 87 33.75 16.71 4.01
C GLU A 87 34.91 16.55 3.03
N GLU A 88 35.44 17.67 2.55
CA GLU A 88 36.54 17.68 1.59
C GLU A 88 37.86 17.97 2.30
N VAL A 89 38.83 17.06 2.15
CA VAL A 89 40.15 17.15 2.76
C VAL A 89 41.21 17.26 1.67
N VAL A 90 41.92 18.38 1.67
CA VAL A 90 43.04 18.64 0.74
C VAL A 90 44.35 18.26 1.42
N GLU A 91 45.08 17.33 0.82
CA GLU A 91 46.42 16.97 1.28
C GLU A 91 47.48 17.86 0.65
N GLY A 92 48.47 18.26 1.44
CA GLY A 92 49.62 19.00 0.93
C GLY A 92 50.48 18.12 0.02
N GLY A 93 50.93 18.67 -1.11
CA GLY A 93 51.81 17.96 -2.05
C GLY A 93 51.11 17.08 -3.08
N GLU A 94 49.79 16.91 -2.98
CA GLU A 94 48.95 16.30 -4.02
C GLU A 94 48.01 17.36 -4.61
N THR A 95 47.96 17.47 -5.94
CA THR A 95 47.18 18.50 -6.66
C THR A 95 46.17 17.88 -7.61
N ARG A 96 46.23 16.57 -7.83
CA ARG A 96 45.36 15.88 -8.81
C ARG A 96 43.96 15.60 -8.27
N PHE A 97 43.79 15.50 -6.95
CA PHE A 97 42.49 15.19 -6.33
C PHE A 97 42.36 15.73 -4.91
N VAL A 98 41.11 15.72 -4.42
CA VAL A 98 40.71 16.07 -3.06
C VAL A 98 40.03 14.85 -2.45
N HIS A 99 40.30 14.56 -1.18
CA HIS A 99 39.64 13.46 -0.47
C HIS A 99 38.23 13.87 -0.06
N ARG A 100 37.29 12.96 -0.24
CA ARG A 100 35.87 13.17 0.07
C ARG A 100 35.45 12.19 1.16
N LEU A 101 35.40 12.65 2.40
CA LEU A 101 35.13 11.83 3.58
C LEU A 101 33.64 11.86 3.96
N PRO A 102 32.95 10.72 4.02
CA PRO A 102 31.56 10.66 4.48
C PRO A 102 31.45 10.99 5.98
N THR A 103 30.54 11.89 6.36
CA THR A 103 30.34 12.31 7.76
C THR A 103 29.05 11.76 8.36
N GLY A 104 27.92 11.92 7.67
CA GLY A 104 26.62 11.46 8.15
C GLY A 104 25.53 11.53 7.08
N VAL A 105 24.40 10.87 7.33
CA VAL A 105 23.25 10.88 6.41
C VAL A 105 22.22 11.87 6.89
N LYS A 106 21.89 12.85 6.03
CA LYS A 106 20.79 13.79 6.25
C LYS A 106 19.56 13.31 5.50
N TYR A 107 18.47 13.06 6.22
CA TYR A 107 17.20 12.70 5.60
C TYR A 107 16.40 13.95 5.21
N LYS A 108 15.78 13.90 4.03
CA LYS A 108 14.86 14.95 3.60
C LYS A 108 13.52 14.77 4.34
N PRO A 109 12.85 15.85 4.78
CA PRO A 109 11.52 15.73 5.37
C PRO A 109 10.55 15.08 4.38
N LEU A 110 9.69 14.19 4.89
CA LEU A 110 8.65 13.53 4.11
C LEU A 110 7.47 14.48 3.95
N VAL A 111 7.10 14.81 2.72
CA VAL A 111 5.99 15.73 2.43
C VAL A 111 4.83 14.91 1.87
N LEU A 112 3.68 15.02 2.54
CA LEU A 112 2.45 14.30 2.21
C LEU A 112 1.38 15.33 1.83
N LYS A 113 0.81 15.20 0.63
CA LYS A 113 -0.31 16.04 0.19
C LYS A 113 -1.58 15.21 0.08
N ARG A 114 -2.70 15.73 0.57
CA ARG A 114 -4.01 15.09 0.47
C ARG A 114 -5.14 16.11 0.44
N GLY A 115 -6.34 15.69 0.07
CA GLY A 115 -7.53 16.52 0.25
C GLY A 115 -7.78 16.82 1.73
N VAL A 116 -8.29 18.01 2.03
CA VAL A 116 -8.64 18.41 3.40
C VAL A 116 -9.60 17.37 3.99
N ALA A 117 -9.18 16.75 5.09
CA ALA A 117 -9.92 15.66 5.69
C ALA A 117 -11.16 16.14 6.47
N PRO A 118 -12.17 15.28 6.68
CA PRO A 118 -13.31 15.59 7.53
C PRO A 118 -12.88 15.93 8.97
N ALA A 119 -13.76 16.63 9.70
CA ALA A 119 -13.48 17.13 11.06
C ALA A 119 -13.04 16.07 12.10
N LYS A 120 -13.24 14.77 11.82
CA LYS A 120 -12.85 13.65 12.68
C LYS A 120 -11.60 12.90 12.21
N SER A 121 -10.72 13.54 11.43
CA SER A 121 -9.47 12.91 10.98
C SER A 121 -8.50 12.72 12.15
N ALA A 122 -8.03 11.48 12.32
CA ALA A 122 -7.02 11.14 13.32
C ALA A 122 -5.68 11.81 12.98
N LEU A 123 -5.33 11.91 11.69
CA LEU A 123 -4.10 12.56 11.24
C LEU A 123 -4.12 14.07 11.54
N ALA A 124 -5.25 14.73 11.30
CA ALA A 124 -5.41 16.14 11.66
C ALA A 124 -5.32 16.35 13.18
N THR A 125 -5.85 15.42 13.97
CA THR A 125 -5.76 15.47 15.44
C THR A 125 -4.31 15.32 15.91
N TRP A 126 -3.55 14.40 15.32
CA TRP A 126 -2.13 14.20 15.62
C TRP A 126 -1.28 15.43 15.24
N CYS A 127 -1.52 16.02 14.06
CA CYS A 127 -0.87 17.26 13.63
C CYS A 127 -1.15 18.40 14.60
N ARG A 128 -2.42 18.60 14.98
CA ARG A 128 -2.83 19.60 15.95
C ARG A 128 -2.14 19.40 17.30
N ALA A 129 -2.18 18.18 17.83
CA ALA A 129 -1.58 17.86 19.12
C ALA A 129 -0.08 18.15 19.17
N THR A 130 0.63 17.92 18.06
CA THR A 130 2.07 18.14 17.95
C THR A 130 2.43 19.61 17.73
N LEU A 131 1.76 20.29 16.80
CA LEU A 131 2.11 21.65 16.39
C LEU A 131 1.55 22.74 17.30
N GLU A 132 0.31 22.58 17.79
CA GLU A 132 -0.36 23.58 18.64
C GLU A 132 -0.12 23.35 20.13
N GLY A 133 0.45 22.20 20.51
CA GLY A 133 0.69 21.81 21.91
C GLY A 133 1.77 22.63 22.64
N GLY A 134 2.40 23.60 21.96
CA GLY A 134 3.39 24.52 22.55
C GLY A 134 4.62 23.83 23.15
N LEU A 135 4.91 22.59 22.75
CA LEU A 135 5.96 21.73 23.31
C LEU A 135 5.85 21.46 24.83
N GLY A 136 4.73 21.83 25.46
CA GLY A 136 4.45 21.52 26.88
C GLY A 136 4.07 20.05 27.12
N ARG A 137 3.87 19.28 26.05
CA ARG A 137 3.62 17.85 26.06
C ARG A 137 4.66 17.16 25.20
N GLN A 138 4.96 15.90 25.54
CA GLN A 138 5.86 15.07 24.75
C GLN A 138 5.33 14.92 23.31
N VAL A 139 6.20 15.15 22.33
CA VAL A 139 5.90 14.91 20.92
C VAL A 139 5.72 13.41 20.69
N SER A 140 4.57 13.02 20.17
CA SER A 140 4.27 11.63 19.83
C SER A 140 4.81 11.33 18.44
N THR A 141 5.73 10.37 18.36
CA THR A 141 6.30 9.87 17.11
C THR A 141 5.58 8.61 16.66
N VAL A 142 5.35 8.49 15.35
CA VAL A 142 4.61 7.37 14.75
C VAL A 142 5.41 6.85 13.55
N PRO A 143 5.78 5.57 13.51
CA PRO A 143 6.38 5.00 12.31
C PRO A 143 5.32 4.82 11.22
N LEU A 144 5.72 5.02 9.96
CA LEU A 144 4.84 4.89 8.80
C LEU A 144 5.56 4.21 7.64
N THR A 145 4.79 3.57 6.76
CA THR A 145 5.31 2.89 5.56
C THR A 145 4.62 3.41 4.32
N VAL A 146 5.42 3.75 3.30
CA VAL A 146 4.94 4.08 1.95
C VAL A 146 5.12 2.84 1.08
N TYR A 147 4.04 2.38 0.48
CA TYR A 147 4.01 1.24 -0.44
C TYR A 147 3.81 1.73 -1.87
N LEU A 148 4.66 1.26 -2.78
CA LEU A 148 4.40 1.30 -4.21
C LEU A 148 3.62 0.04 -4.60
N LEU A 149 2.53 0.18 -5.33
CA LEU A 149 1.61 -0.90 -5.64
C LEU A 149 1.69 -1.35 -7.11
N ASP A 150 1.40 -2.62 -7.37
CA ASP A 150 1.15 -3.13 -8.73
C ASP A 150 -0.28 -2.82 -9.20
N GLU A 151 -0.59 -3.29 -10.42
CA GLU A 151 -1.92 -3.16 -11.04
C GLU A 151 -3.01 -3.90 -10.24
N GLU A 152 -2.64 -4.98 -9.55
CA GLU A 152 -3.51 -5.75 -8.67
C GLU A 152 -3.62 -5.17 -7.24
N GLY A 153 -2.89 -4.09 -6.93
CA GLY A 153 -2.88 -3.42 -5.62
C GLY A 153 -1.98 -4.06 -4.56
N ASN A 154 -1.12 -5.01 -4.93
CA ASN A 154 -0.13 -5.63 -4.05
C ASN A 154 1.12 -4.75 -3.91
N PRO A 155 1.80 -4.77 -2.75
CA PRO A 155 3.02 -3.99 -2.55
C PRO A 155 4.19 -4.53 -3.40
N LEU A 156 4.62 -3.75 -4.39
CA LEU A 156 5.84 -4.00 -5.16
C LEU A 156 7.09 -3.59 -4.38
N ARG A 157 7.06 -2.41 -3.76
CA ARG A 157 8.16 -1.84 -2.98
C ARG A 157 7.63 -1.10 -1.78
N ALA A 158 8.45 -1.01 -0.73
CA ALA A 158 8.06 -0.38 0.52
C ALA A 158 9.22 0.38 1.16
N TRP A 159 8.91 1.56 1.70
CA TRP A 159 9.83 2.41 2.47
C TRP A 159 9.24 2.67 3.84
N LEU A 160 9.95 2.24 4.87
CA LEU A 160 9.61 2.50 6.28
C LEU A 160 10.31 3.76 6.74
N PHE A 161 9.59 4.62 7.45
CA PHE A 161 10.09 5.82 8.11
C PHE A 161 9.91 5.64 9.61
N ALA A 162 11.03 5.69 10.33
CA ALA A 162 11.05 5.48 11.77
C ALA A 162 10.80 6.79 12.53
N ASP A 163 9.99 6.70 13.58
CA ASP A 163 9.73 7.79 14.53
C ASP A 163 9.34 9.12 13.88
N ALA A 164 8.43 9.07 12.91
CA ALA A 164 8.01 10.26 12.19
C ALA A 164 7.12 11.16 13.07
N TYR A 165 7.24 12.48 12.92
CA TYR A 165 6.38 13.46 13.59
C TYR A 165 6.18 14.69 12.70
N PRO A 166 5.02 15.38 12.79
CA PRO A 166 4.73 16.53 11.95
C PRO A 166 5.53 17.74 12.41
N THR A 167 6.10 18.44 11.42
CA THR A 167 6.85 19.68 11.61
C THR A 167 6.18 20.88 10.96
N GLN A 168 5.31 20.64 9.98
CA GLN A 168 4.58 21.68 9.26
C GLN A 168 3.24 21.13 8.77
N TRP A 169 2.20 21.95 8.85
CA TRP A 169 0.89 21.65 8.29
C TRP A 169 0.32 22.91 7.63
N GLU A 170 0.08 22.83 6.34
CA GLU A 170 -0.37 23.94 5.51
C GLU A 170 -1.64 23.57 4.74
N ILE A 171 -2.51 24.55 4.54
CA ILE A 171 -3.70 24.41 3.70
C ILE A 171 -3.46 25.24 2.44
N GLY A 172 -3.75 24.66 1.29
CA GLY A 172 -3.67 25.33 0.00
C GLY A 172 -4.59 26.55 -0.09
N ASN A 173 -4.32 27.41 -1.07
CA ASN A 173 -5.07 28.65 -1.24
C ASN A 173 -6.55 28.37 -1.56
N PHE A 174 -7.45 29.13 -0.93
CA PHE A 174 -8.86 29.15 -1.27
C PHE A 174 -9.13 30.19 -2.35
N ASP A 175 -9.57 29.73 -3.53
CA ASP A 175 -9.91 30.59 -4.66
C ASP A 175 -11.38 30.35 -5.06
N ALA A 176 -12.23 31.37 -4.92
CA ALA A 176 -13.65 31.27 -5.25
C ALA A 176 -13.93 31.25 -6.77
N MET A 177 -12.94 31.60 -7.61
CA MET A 177 -13.06 31.58 -9.07
C MET A 177 -12.65 30.24 -9.68
N ASN A 178 -11.93 29.39 -8.92
CA ASN A 178 -11.40 28.12 -9.41
C ASN A 178 -12.06 26.94 -8.68
N ASN A 179 -12.56 25.96 -9.44
CA ASN A 179 -13.15 24.75 -8.89
C ASN A 179 -12.07 23.68 -8.64
N ALA A 180 -11.25 23.90 -7.61
CA ALA A 180 -10.21 22.98 -7.17
C ALA A 180 -10.54 22.35 -5.80
N VAL A 181 -10.07 21.12 -5.59
CA VAL A 181 -10.19 20.46 -4.28
C VAL A 181 -9.25 21.16 -3.29
N ALA A 182 -9.72 21.44 -2.08
CA ALA A 182 -8.87 21.95 -1.02
C ALA A 182 -7.84 20.89 -0.63
N ILE A 183 -6.55 21.20 -0.77
CA ILE A 183 -5.44 20.32 -0.44
C ILE A 183 -4.76 20.79 0.83
N GLU A 184 -4.45 19.86 1.72
CA GLU A 184 -3.53 20.07 2.84
C GLU A 184 -2.19 19.39 2.58
N THR A 185 -1.12 20.04 3.02
CA THR A 185 0.25 19.56 2.93
C THR A 185 0.80 19.37 4.33
N ILE A 186 1.25 18.17 4.64
CA ILE A 186 1.83 17.80 5.93
C ILE A 186 3.28 17.41 5.72
N THR A 187 4.20 18.12 6.37
CA THR A 187 5.62 17.79 6.37
C THR A 187 5.95 17.04 7.66
N LEU A 188 6.56 15.87 7.52
CA LEU A 188 7.01 15.02 8.62
C LEU A 188 8.54 14.96 8.65
N SER A 189 9.11 15.10 9.84
CA SER A 189 10.49 14.72 10.10
C SER A 189 10.53 13.30 10.66
N TYR A 190 11.60 12.57 10.39
CA TYR A 190 11.79 11.18 10.81
C TYR A 190 13.28 10.90 11.07
N THR A 191 13.58 9.88 11.85
CA THR A 191 14.96 9.59 12.28
C THR A 191 15.76 8.90 11.18
N TYR A 192 15.19 7.88 10.54
CA TYR A 192 15.79 7.19 9.41
C TYR A 192 14.72 6.57 8.50
N SER A 193 15.09 6.30 7.25
CA SER A 193 14.26 5.52 6.34
C SER A 193 14.98 4.25 5.89
N THR A 194 14.22 3.16 5.76
CA THR A 194 14.73 1.88 5.25
C THR A 194 13.82 1.34 4.17
N ARG A 195 14.43 0.73 3.14
CA ARG A 195 13.71 0.04 2.08
C ARG A 195 13.52 -1.42 2.51
N LEU A 196 12.28 -1.89 2.50
CA LEU A 196 11.92 -3.22 3.01
C LEU A 196 11.85 -4.32 1.93
N LEU A 197 11.59 -3.95 0.67
CA LEU A 197 11.34 -4.84 -0.47
C LEU A 197 12.20 -4.46 -1.69
#